data_AF-A0AAV9CAR1-F1
#
_entry.id   AF-A0AAV9CAR1-F1
#
_cell.length_a   1.000
_cell.length_b   1.000
_cell.length_c   1.000
_cell.angle_alpha   90.00
_cell.angle_beta   90.00
_cell.angle_gamma   90.00
#
_symmetry.space_group_name_H-M   'P 1'
#
loop_
_entity.id
_entity.type
_entity.pdbx_description
1 polymer ?
#
loop_
_entity_poly.entity_id
_entity_poly.type
_entity_poly.pdbx_seq_one_letter_code
_entity_poly.pdbx_strand_id
1 'polypeptide(L)'
;MSLDSPMRSRNDSDAPVPHSSSRNVDDQNFGNGRGLWLGAGGNGDRDCIYPSDLIPFTRWPFFLIVDSDVSDMFKAGLLTLAVQRTENGKITAILLSPRPPLPSVHGVDFARTRSGSQFTMFLTAPLQAFCSLLGISSQNIDRDMYNEAEDRLSLSMNEWGRNLAVRGSLGPVWTEVLGDPFLRRIVLRFLFCRAVIALYTPTSNTEEYIPQCLPPLPDSVLPHSPTSQLAVRRLADFFGVVNSFSFS
;
A
#
# COMPACT_ATOMS: atom_id res chain seq x y z
N MET A 1 1.51 -26.31 -80.96
CA MET A 1 2.94 -26.38 -80.64
C MET A 1 3.26 -25.13 -79.83
N SER A 2 3.70 -25.33 -78.58
CA SER A 2 4.07 -24.34 -77.54
C SER A 2 3.01 -23.31 -77.08
N LEU A 3 2.49 -23.57 -75.89
CA LEU A 3 1.74 -22.64 -75.02
C LEU A 3 2.74 -22.01 -74.04
N ASP A 4 2.84 -20.69 -74.03
CA ASP A 4 3.52 -19.92 -72.99
C ASP A 4 2.70 -19.97 -71.69
N SER A 5 3.34 -20.34 -70.58
CA SER A 5 2.85 -20.18 -69.20
C SER A 5 3.79 -19.26 -68.45
N PRO A 6 3.32 -18.21 -67.75
CA PRO A 6 4.20 -17.33 -67.01
C PRO A 6 4.54 -17.85 -65.61
N MET A 7 5.74 -17.47 -65.19
CA MET A 7 6.45 -17.81 -63.95
C MET A 7 5.62 -17.62 -62.68
N ARG A 8 5.68 -18.62 -61.81
CA ARG A 8 5.22 -18.56 -60.41
C ARG A 8 6.33 -17.94 -59.56
N SER A 9 6.20 -16.66 -59.21
CA SER A 9 7.09 -16.00 -58.25
C SER A 9 6.75 -16.48 -56.83
N ARG A 10 7.71 -17.11 -56.16
CA ARG A 10 7.78 -17.18 -54.69
C ARG A 10 8.70 -16.05 -54.25
N ASN A 11 8.25 -15.22 -53.33
CA ASN A 11 9.14 -14.51 -52.41
C ASN A 11 8.45 -14.37 -51.05
N ASP A 12 9.26 -14.59 -50.04
CA ASP A 12 8.94 -14.83 -48.65
C ASP A 12 8.28 -13.65 -47.94
N SER A 13 7.28 -13.93 -47.11
CA SER A 13 6.74 -13.00 -46.12
C SER A 13 6.08 -13.79 -44.98
N ASP A 14 6.88 -14.57 -44.25
CA ASP A 14 6.49 -15.11 -42.94
C ASP A 14 7.43 -14.54 -41.88
N ALA A 15 7.08 -13.35 -41.40
CA ALA A 15 7.54 -12.84 -40.12
C ALA A 15 6.28 -12.49 -39.32
N PRO A 16 6.06 -13.07 -38.12
CA PRO A 16 4.91 -12.73 -37.32
C PRO A 16 5.09 -11.30 -36.81
N VAL A 17 4.21 -10.41 -37.27
CA VAL A 17 4.03 -9.07 -36.71
C VAL A 17 3.63 -9.22 -35.24
N PRO A 18 4.30 -8.57 -34.27
CA PRO A 18 3.84 -8.58 -32.90
C PRO A 18 2.56 -7.74 -32.83
N HIS A 19 1.41 -8.42 -32.79
CA HIS A 19 0.16 -7.78 -32.42
C HIS A 19 0.27 -7.35 -30.96
N SER A 20 0.59 -6.07 -30.75
CA SER A 20 0.35 -5.35 -29.51
C SER A 20 -1.16 -5.21 -29.31
N SER A 21 -1.81 -6.29 -28.87
CA SER A 21 -3.17 -6.22 -28.35
C SER A 21 -3.11 -5.65 -26.93
N SER A 22 -2.97 -4.32 -26.82
CA SER A 22 -3.60 -3.60 -25.71
C SER A 22 -5.11 -3.76 -25.87
N ARG A 23 -5.64 -4.88 -25.40
CA ARG A 23 -7.07 -4.97 -25.11
C ARG A 23 -7.23 -4.39 -23.72
N ASN A 24 -7.62 -3.13 -23.68
CA ASN A 24 -8.44 -2.62 -22.59
C ASN A 24 -9.66 -3.54 -22.52
N VAL A 25 -9.61 -4.52 -21.63
CA VAL A 25 -10.79 -5.28 -21.27
C VAL A 25 -11.59 -4.34 -20.40
N ASP A 26 -12.58 -3.72 -21.04
CA ASP A 26 -13.63 -2.96 -20.37
C ASP A 26 -14.10 -3.75 -19.13
N ASP A 27 -14.19 -3.02 -18.01
CA ASP A 27 -14.88 -3.39 -16.79
C ASP A 27 -16.36 -3.71 -17.09
N GLN A 28 -16.59 -4.87 -17.69
CA GLN A 28 -17.93 -5.44 -17.85
C GLN A 28 -18.32 -6.09 -16.52
N ASN A 29 -19.00 -5.28 -15.73
CA ASN A 29 -20.03 -5.61 -14.75
C ASN A 29 -20.48 -7.09 -14.73
N PHE A 30 -19.79 -7.93 -13.95
CA PHE A 30 -20.31 -9.20 -13.44
C PHE A 30 -20.19 -9.19 -11.92
N GLY A 31 -21.30 -8.91 -11.25
CA GLY A 31 -21.43 -9.14 -9.82
C GLY A 31 -21.30 -10.64 -9.53
N ASN A 32 -20.37 -11.03 -8.66
CA ASN A 32 -20.69 -11.36 -7.26
C ASN A 32 -19.50 -12.03 -6.52
N GLY A 33 -18.29 -11.46 -6.59
CA GLY A 33 -17.14 -11.91 -5.79
C GLY A 33 -15.91 -11.03 -5.99
N ARG A 34 -15.68 -10.05 -5.10
CA ARG A 34 -14.52 -9.12 -5.18
C ARG A 34 -13.27 -9.71 -4.49
N GLY A 35 -12.93 -10.97 -4.80
CA GLY A 35 -11.72 -11.62 -4.27
C GLY A 35 -10.43 -11.00 -4.79
N LEU A 36 -9.30 -11.27 -4.11
CA LEU A 36 -7.97 -10.92 -4.61
C LEU A 36 -7.65 -11.76 -5.84
N TRP A 37 -7.59 -11.11 -7.00
CA TRP A 37 -7.32 -11.79 -8.27
C TRP A 37 -5.86 -12.26 -8.36
N LEU A 38 -5.66 -13.55 -8.61
CA LEU A 38 -4.33 -14.19 -8.78
C LEU A 38 -3.88 -14.30 -10.24
N GLY A 39 -4.80 -14.15 -11.19
CA GLY A 39 -4.51 -14.34 -12.61
C GLY A 39 -5.70 -14.92 -13.36
N ALA A 40 -5.58 -14.94 -14.70
CA ALA A 40 -6.56 -15.63 -15.54
C ALA A 40 -6.30 -17.14 -15.48
N GLY A 41 -7.25 -17.89 -14.94
CA GLY A 41 -7.23 -19.34 -15.02
C GLY A 41 -7.36 -19.78 -16.49
N GLY A 42 -6.83 -20.96 -16.82
CA GLY A 42 -6.82 -21.48 -18.20
C GLY A 42 -8.21 -21.64 -18.86
N ASN A 43 -9.30 -21.49 -18.09
CA ASN A 43 -10.68 -21.64 -18.55
C ASN A 43 -11.49 -20.33 -18.57
N GLY A 44 -10.85 -19.17 -18.40
CA GLY A 44 -11.54 -17.87 -18.40
C GLY A 44 -12.27 -17.50 -17.10
N ASP A 45 -12.19 -18.36 -16.08
CA ASP A 45 -12.64 -18.05 -14.72
C ASP A 45 -11.60 -17.22 -13.97
N ARG A 46 -12.06 -16.38 -13.03
CA ARG A 46 -11.16 -15.56 -12.20
C ARG A 46 -10.70 -16.39 -10.99
N ASP A 47 -9.41 -16.71 -10.97
CA ASP A 47 -8.79 -17.32 -9.79
C ASP A 47 -8.65 -16.25 -8.71
N CYS A 48 -9.56 -16.25 -7.75
CA CYS A 48 -9.67 -15.25 -6.68
C CYS A 48 -9.39 -15.89 -5.32
N ILE A 49 -8.58 -15.20 -4.48
CA ILE A 49 -8.44 -15.52 -3.05
C ILE A 49 -9.45 -14.71 -2.25
N TYR A 50 -10.20 -15.37 -1.40
CA TYR A 50 -11.05 -14.79 -0.39
C TYR A 50 -10.42 -14.87 1.01
N PRO A 51 -10.86 -14.04 1.97
CA PRO A 51 -10.37 -14.09 3.35
C PRO A 51 -10.46 -15.47 3.99
N SER A 52 -11.52 -16.23 3.68
CA SER A 52 -11.75 -17.60 4.13
C SER A 52 -10.69 -18.58 3.64
N ASP A 53 -10.07 -18.32 2.49
CA ASP A 53 -9.15 -19.26 1.86
C ASP A 53 -7.79 -19.25 2.57
N LEU A 54 -7.48 -18.21 3.33
CA LEU A 54 -6.27 -18.14 4.16
C LEU A 54 -6.34 -19.03 5.41
N ILE A 55 -7.54 -19.40 5.84
CA ILE A 55 -7.78 -20.16 7.07
C ILE A 55 -7.01 -21.48 7.15
N PRO A 56 -7.09 -22.39 6.16
CA PRO A 56 -6.42 -23.68 6.25
C PRO A 56 -4.89 -23.57 6.16
N PHE A 57 -4.36 -22.46 5.65
CA PHE A 57 -2.93 -22.27 5.39
C PHE A 57 -2.24 -21.39 6.44
N THR A 58 -2.97 -20.82 7.40
CA THR A 58 -2.41 -19.94 8.42
C THR A 58 -2.68 -20.47 9.83
N ARG A 59 -1.70 -20.28 10.74
CA ARG A 59 -1.85 -20.51 12.17
C ARG A 59 -2.00 -19.17 12.90
N TRP A 60 -2.73 -19.16 14.01
CA TRP A 60 -2.96 -17.96 14.81
C TRP A 60 -1.99 -17.86 15.99
N PRO A 61 -1.55 -16.65 16.38
CA PRO A 61 -1.81 -15.35 15.73
C PRO A 61 -0.92 -15.16 14.49
N PHE A 62 -1.35 -14.35 13.52
CA PHE A 62 -0.50 -13.90 12.40
C PHE A 62 -0.60 -12.38 12.21
N PHE A 63 0.23 -11.84 11.32
CA PHE A 63 0.22 -10.42 10.93
C PHE A 63 0.01 -10.35 9.42
N LEU A 64 -0.99 -9.59 8.96
CA LEU A 64 -1.35 -9.51 7.54
C LEU A 64 -1.25 -8.07 7.02
N ILE A 65 -0.69 -7.92 5.83
CA ILE A 65 -0.69 -6.67 5.07
C ILE A 65 -1.47 -6.94 3.79
N VAL A 66 -2.53 -6.18 3.55
CA VAL A 66 -3.33 -6.26 2.32
C VAL A 66 -3.15 -4.96 1.55
N ASP A 67 -2.38 -5.02 0.47
CA ASP A 67 -2.14 -3.91 -0.45
C ASP A 67 -2.90 -4.16 -1.76
N SER A 68 -4.16 -3.75 -1.79
CA SER A 68 -5.07 -3.97 -2.91
C SER A 68 -6.24 -3.00 -2.86
N ASP A 69 -6.80 -2.71 -4.03
CA ASP A 69 -8.06 -2.00 -4.26
C ASP A 69 -9.30 -2.69 -3.63
N VAL A 70 -9.22 -3.99 -3.32
CA VAL A 70 -10.27 -4.75 -2.60
C VAL A 70 -9.94 -5.02 -1.13
N SER A 71 -9.02 -4.25 -0.52
CA SER A 71 -8.58 -4.41 0.87
C SER A 71 -9.72 -4.43 1.90
N ASP A 72 -10.80 -3.69 1.67
CA ASP A 72 -11.96 -3.65 2.57
C ASP A 72 -12.81 -4.94 2.58
N MET A 73 -12.81 -5.72 1.51
CA MET A 73 -13.44 -7.05 1.55
C MET A 73 -12.70 -7.95 2.55
N PHE A 74 -11.37 -7.83 2.59
CA PHE A 74 -10.54 -8.53 3.57
C PHE A 74 -10.79 -8.03 4.99
N LYS A 75 -11.07 -6.74 5.18
CA LYS A 75 -11.49 -6.21 6.48
C LYS A 75 -12.74 -6.92 7.01
N ALA A 76 -13.82 -6.96 6.24
CA ALA A 76 -15.10 -7.54 6.66
C ALA A 76 -15.04 -9.07 6.84
N GLY A 77 -14.42 -9.77 5.89
CA GLY A 77 -14.24 -11.21 5.96
C GLY A 77 -13.37 -11.62 7.13
N LEU A 78 -12.21 -10.97 7.32
CA LEU A 78 -11.31 -11.31 8.43
C LEU A 78 -11.87 -10.90 9.79
N LEU A 79 -12.65 -9.82 9.90
CA LEU A 79 -13.39 -9.51 11.14
C LEU A 79 -14.37 -10.62 11.50
N THR A 80 -15.13 -11.11 10.53
CA THR A 80 -16.07 -12.23 10.73
C THR A 80 -15.34 -13.49 11.17
N LEU A 81 -14.22 -13.81 10.53
CA LEU A 81 -13.38 -14.97 10.90
C LEU A 81 -12.71 -14.80 12.26
N ALA A 82 -12.25 -13.59 12.59
CA ALA A 82 -11.67 -13.27 13.89
C ALA A 82 -12.71 -13.46 15.00
N VAL A 83 -13.97 -13.05 14.78
CA VAL A 83 -15.09 -13.27 15.73
C VAL A 83 -15.44 -14.75 15.85
N GLN A 84 -15.52 -15.50 14.74
CA GLN A 84 -15.87 -16.93 14.76
C GLN A 84 -14.82 -17.82 15.42
N ARG A 85 -13.53 -17.45 15.34
CA ARG A 85 -12.41 -18.20 15.93
C ARG A 85 -12.03 -17.74 17.35
N THR A 86 -12.90 -16.99 18.01
CA THR A 86 -12.69 -16.50 19.38
C THR A 86 -12.69 -17.59 20.46
N GLU A 87 -12.71 -18.88 20.12
CA GLU A 87 -12.55 -19.96 21.11
C GLU A 87 -11.25 -19.83 21.94
N ASN A 88 -10.22 -19.11 21.44
CA ASN A 88 -8.98 -18.81 22.17
C ASN A 88 -8.58 -17.31 22.23
N GLY A 89 -9.45 -16.37 21.83
CA GLY A 89 -9.25 -14.93 22.03
C GLY A 89 -8.07 -14.23 21.33
N LYS A 90 -7.31 -14.89 20.43
CA LYS A 90 -6.16 -14.29 19.75
C LYS A 90 -6.56 -13.54 18.48
N ILE A 91 -6.76 -12.23 18.60
CA ILE A 91 -7.01 -11.32 17.47
C ILE A 91 -5.72 -11.14 16.66
N THR A 92 -5.82 -11.14 15.32
CA THR A 92 -4.70 -10.88 14.39
C THR A 92 -4.57 -9.39 14.08
N ALA A 93 -3.33 -8.93 13.92
CA ALA A 93 -3.05 -7.59 13.41
C ALA A 93 -3.09 -7.55 11.88
N ILE A 94 -3.83 -6.59 11.34
CA ILE A 94 -4.00 -6.41 9.90
C ILE A 94 -3.73 -4.95 9.55
N LEU A 95 -2.97 -4.72 8.49
CA LEU A 95 -2.80 -3.42 7.85
C LEU A 95 -3.42 -3.45 6.44
N LEU A 96 -4.16 -2.41 6.09
CA LEU A 96 -4.92 -2.30 4.85
C LEU A 96 -4.51 -1.02 4.10
N SER A 97 -4.26 -1.14 2.80
CA SER A 97 -3.96 -0.01 1.92
C SER A 97 -5.17 0.94 1.75
N PRO A 98 -4.91 2.23 1.39
CA PRO A 98 -5.92 3.20 0.96
C PRO A 98 -6.83 2.75 -0.19
N ARG A 99 -7.99 3.42 -0.34
CA ARG A 99 -8.84 3.40 -1.55
C ARG A 99 -9.27 4.84 -1.92
N PRO A 100 -9.41 5.24 -3.18
CA PRO A 100 -8.77 4.75 -4.42
C PRO A 100 -7.25 5.09 -4.45
N PRO A 101 -6.51 4.87 -5.56
CA PRO A 101 -5.11 5.29 -5.66
C PRO A 101 -4.93 6.77 -5.32
N LEU A 102 -3.83 7.10 -4.65
CA LEU A 102 -3.57 8.47 -4.21
C LEU A 102 -3.48 9.43 -5.40
N PRO A 103 -4.10 10.63 -5.32
CA PRO A 103 -4.01 11.63 -6.37
C PRO A 103 -2.57 12.14 -6.53
N SER A 104 -2.06 12.14 -7.76
CA SER A 104 -0.71 12.64 -8.06
C SER A 104 -0.66 14.17 -8.11
N VAL A 105 0.37 14.78 -7.51
CA VAL A 105 0.60 16.25 -7.58
C VAL A 105 0.90 16.72 -9.01
N HIS A 106 1.45 15.85 -9.87
CA HIS A 106 2.11 16.28 -11.11
C HIS A 106 1.50 15.67 -12.40
N GLY A 107 0.31 15.08 -12.35
CA GLY A 107 -0.29 14.42 -13.52
C GLY A 107 0.50 13.20 -14.03
N VAL A 108 1.52 12.76 -13.28
CA VAL A 108 2.14 11.46 -13.44
C VAL A 108 1.24 10.47 -12.73
N ASP A 109 0.44 9.75 -13.50
CA ASP A 109 -0.28 8.58 -13.01
C ASP A 109 0.70 7.70 -12.24
N PHE A 110 0.64 7.68 -10.90
CA PHE A 110 1.46 6.77 -10.09
C PHE A 110 1.17 5.30 -10.47
N ALA A 111 -0.03 5.05 -11.02
CA ALA A 111 -0.40 3.79 -11.66
C ALA A 111 0.49 3.42 -12.87
N ARG A 112 1.14 4.39 -13.53
CA ARG A 112 2.01 4.21 -14.70
C ARG A 112 3.50 4.36 -14.39
N THR A 113 3.87 4.93 -13.24
CA THR A 113 5.26 4.84 -12.78
C THR A 113 5.54 3.39 -12.38
N ARG A 114 6.63 2.81 -12.87
CA ARG A 114 7.11 1.43 -12.56
C ARG A 114 7.48 1.20 -11.08
N SER A 115 6.93 2.02 -10.17
CA SER A 115 7.43 2.26 -8.82
C SER A 115 6.78 1.38 -7.74
N GLY A 116 5.86 0.49 -8.12
CA GLY A 116 5.11 -0.34 -7.16
C GLY A 116 4.05 0.46 -6.37
N SER A 117 3.37 -0.21 -5.43
CA SER A 117 2.35 0.45 -4.60
C SER A 117 2.99 1.46 -3.63
N GLN A 118 2.40 2.66 -3.55
CA GLN A 118 2.79 3.69 -2.58
C GLN A 118 2.72 3.17 -1.14
N PHE A 119 1.70 2.36 -0.83
CA PHE A 119 1.52 1.80 0.50
C PHE A 119 2.68 0.86 0.86
N THR A 120 2.98 -0.13 0.01
CA THR A 120 4.17 -0.98 0.16
C THR A 120 5.46 -0.16 0.24
N MET A 121 5.60 0.89 -0.56
CA MET A 121 6.80 1.74 -0.51
C MET A 121 6.94 2.43 0.85
N PHE A 122 5.87 2.95 1.45
CA PHE A 122 5.94 3.51 2.80
C PHE A 122 6.36 2.47 3.84
N LEU A 123 5.86 1.24 3.73
CA LEU A 123 6.19 0.16 4.68
C LEU A 123 7.63 -0.35 4.54
N THR A 124 8.26 -0.16 3.38
CA THR A 124 9.60 -0.69 3.08
C THR A 124 10.69 0.39 3.06
N ALA A 125 10.39 1.57 2.51
CA ALA A 125 11.28 2.72 2.34
C ALA A 125 10.50 4.06 2.58
N PRO A 126 10.19 4.41 3.84
CA PRO A 126 9.26 5.49 4.18
C PRO A 126 9.71 6.88 3.72
N LEU A 127 11.00 7.21 3.80
CA LEU A 127 11.53 8.49 3.31
C LEU A 127 11.41 8.59 1.80
N GLN A 128 11.73 7.52 1.08
CA GLN A 128 11.61 7.47 -0.38
C GLN A 128 10.14 7.61 -0.81
N ALA A 129 9.22 6.96 -0.10
CA ALA A 129 7.78 7.10 -0.34
C ALA A 129 7.31 8.54 -0.13
N PHE A 130 7.77 9.20 0.94
CA PHE A 130 7.47 10.61 1.22
C PHE A 130 7.97 11.53 0.10
N CYS A 131 9.24 11.37 -0.31
CA CYS A 131 9.83 12.16 -1.40
C CYS A 131 9.09 11.93 -2.72
N SER A 132 8.76 10.66 -3.02
CA SER A 132 8.04 10.29 -4.22
C SER A 132 6.63 10.88 -4.26
N LEU A 133 5.89 10.84 -3.14
CA LEU A 133 4.55 11.43 -3.03
C LEU A 133 4.56 12.93 -3.35
N LEU A 134 5.57 13.65 -2.87
CA LEU A 134 5.71 15.09 -3.01
C LEU A 134 6.42 15.53 -4.31
N GLY A 135 6.83 14.58 -5.15
CA GLY A 135 7.57 14.87 -6.38
C GLY A 135 8.98 15.43 -6.15
N ILE A 136 9.59 15.15 -5.00
CA ILE A 136 10.97 15.57 -4.70
C ILE A 136 11.92 14.68 -5.53
N SER A 137 12.62 15.29 -6.48
CA SER A 137 13.58 14.59 -7.35
C SER A 137 14.76 14.04 -6.55
N SER A 138 15.15 12.79 -6.82
CA SER A 138 16.34 12.18 -6.22
C SER A 138 17.63 12.91 -6.57
N GLN A 139 17.66 13.68 -7.66
CA GLN A 139 18.80 14.52 -8.04
C GLN A 139 18.99 15.72 -7.10
N ASN A 140 17.94 16.14 -6.41
CA ASN A 140 17.96 17.26 -5.47
C ASN A 140 18.33 16.84 -4.05
N ILE A 141 18.49 15.54 -3.79
CA ILE A 141 18.80 15.00 -2.47
C ILE A 141 20.17 14.35 -2.55
N ASP A 142 21.18 15.03 -2.01
CA ASP A 142 22.49 14.40 -1.83
C ASP A 142 22.46 13.38 -0.67
N ARG A 143 23.56 12.66 -0.51
CA ARG A 143 23.67 11.60 0.49
C ARG A 143 23.54 12.12 1.93
N ASP A 144 24.08 13.30 2.21
CA ASP A 144 24.11 13.86 3.56
C ASP A 144 22.72 14.37 3.95
N MET A 145 22.03 15.05 3.02
CA MET A 145 20.63 15.44 3.16
C MET A 145 19.72 14.22 3.37
N TYR A 146 19.94 13.14 2.62
CA TYR A 146 19.16 11.91 2.77
C TYR A 146 19.36 11.28 4.15
N ASN A 147 20.60 11.18 4.62
CA ASN A 147 20.92 10.63 5.94
C ASN A 147 20.31 11.48 7.05
N GLU A 148 20.40 12.81 6.95
CA GLU A 148 19.81 13.71 7.94
C GLU A 148 18.27 13.59 7.99
N ALA A 149 17.63 13.44 6.84
CA ALA A 149 16.19 13.19 6.76
C ALA A 149 15.80 11.82 7.38
N GLU A 150 16.56 10.76 7.10
CA GLU A 150 16.38 9.44 7.73
C GLU A 150 16.56 9.50 9.24
N ASP A 151 17.54 10.26 9.75
CA ASP A 151 17.75 10.43 11.19
C ASP A 151 16.57 11.13 11.85
N ARG A 152 16.05 12.21 11.23
CA ARG A 152 14.85 12.93 11.71
C ARG A 152 13.61 12.04 11.73
N LEU A 153 13.43 11.23 10.68
CA LEU A 153 12.33 10.26 10.59
C LEU A 153 12.47 9.17 11.66
N SER A 154 13.68 8.62 11.81
CA SER A 154 14.01 7.59 12.80
C SER A 154 13.78 8.07 14.23
N LEU A 155 14.16 9.32 14.55
CA LEU A 155 13.88 9.94 15.85
C LEU A 155 12.37 9.98 16.14
N SER A 156 11.56 10.39 15.16
CA SER A 156 10.10 10.46 15.29
C SER A 156 9.47 9.06 15.45
N MET A 157 9.94 8.07 14.69
CA MET A 157 9.49 6.67 14.84
C MET A 157 9.86 6.07 16.21
N ASN A 158 11.06 6.37 16.71
CA ASN A 158 11.49 5.93 18.04
C ASN A 158 10.68 6.60 19.15
N GLU A 159 10.26 7.86 18.97
CA GLU A 159 9.36 8.56 19.88
C GLU A 159 7.99 7.88 19.94
N TRP A 160 7.37 7.56 18.80
CA TRP A 160 6.15 6.74 18.77
C TRP A 160 6.36 5.37 19.42
N GLY A 161 7.44 4.67 19.09
CA GLY A 161 7.73 3.35 19.65
C GLY A 161 7.84 3.38 21.18
N ARG A 162 8.45 4.42 21.76
CA ARG A 162 8.52 4.63 23.21
C ARG A 162 7.15 4.96 23.80
N ASN A 163 6.38 5.84 23.17
CA ASN A 163 5.04 6.21 23.64
C ASN A 163 4.09 5.01 23.65
N LEU A 164 4.16 4.17 22.62
CA LEU A 164 3.40 2.93 22.52
C LEU A 164 3.85 1.88 23.54
N ALA A 165 5.12 1.87 23.94
CA ALA A 165 5.61 0.97 24.97
C ALA A 165 5.12 1.33 26.40
N VAL A 166 4.49 2.49 26.60
CA VAL A 166 3.90 2.87 27.89
C VAL A 166 2.73 1.93 28.21
N ARG A 167 2.90 1.16 29.29
CA ARG A 167 1.98 0.11 29.73
C ARG A 167 0.55 0.64 29.92
N GLY A 168 -0.43 -0.15 29.48
CA GLY A 168 -1.86 0.09 29.70
C GLY A 168 -2.59 0.86 28.59
N SER A 169 -1.86 1.37 27.59
CA SER A 169 -2.45 2.12 26.46
C SER A 169 -2.79 1.27 25.23
N LEU A 170 -2.30 0.03 25.18
CA LEU A 170 -2.41 -0.85 24.03
C LEU A 170 -3.17 -2.14 24.35
N GLY A 171 -3.98 -2.57 23.39
CA GLY A 171 -4.57 -3.91 23.40
C GLY A 171 -3.51 -5.02 23.30
N PRO A 172 -3.86 -6.27 23.66
CA PRO A 172 -2.92 -7.39 23.70
C PRO A 172 -2.27 -7.68 22.33
N VAL A 173 -3.01 -7.52 21.23
CA VAL A 173 -2.51 -7.72 19.86
C VAL A 173 -1.35 -6.78 19.55
N TRP A 174 -1.56 -5.48 19.76
CA TRP A 174 -0.53 -4.48 19.47
C TRP A 174 0.64 -4.58 20.44
N THR A 175 0.40 -5.03 21.67
CA THR A 175 1.48 -5.32 22.63
C THR A 175 2.39 -6.44 22.14
N GLU A 176 1.83 -7.54 21.63
CA GLU A 176 2.58 -8.67 21.07
C GLU A 176 3.33 -8.25 19.80
N VAL A 177 2.63 -7.60 18.86
CA VAL A 177 3.19 -7.15 17.57
C VAL A 177 4.33 -6.15 17.76
N LEU A 178 4.18 -5.17 18.66
CA LEU A 178 5.22 -4.18 18.94
C LEU A 178 6.37 -4.75 19.79
N GLY A 179 6.18 -5.92 20.42
CA GLY A 179 7.24 -6.67 21.07
C GLY A 179 8.25 -7.25 20.07
N ASP A 180 7.81 -7.59 18.86
CA ASP A 180 8.68 -8.05 17.78
C ASP A 180 9.39 -6.87 17.09
N PRO A 181 10.73 -6.83 17.00
CA PRO A 181 11.45 -5.70 16.41
C PRO A 181 11.14 -5.44 14.93
N PHE A 182 10.87 -6.49 14.14
CA PHE A 182 10.59 -6.39 12.72
C PHE A 182 9.17 -5.88 12.49
N LEU A 183 8.17 -6.49 13.14
CA LEU A 183 6.78 -6.04 13.07
C LEU A 183 6.61 -4.64 13.65
N ARG A 184 7.30 -4.33 14.76
CA ARG A 184 7.33 -2.97 15.30
C ARG A 184 7.80 -1.96 14.27
N ARG A 185 8.85 -2.26 13.50
CA ARG A 185 9.34 -1.38 12.43
C ARG A 185 8.27 -1.18 11.35
N ILE A 186 7.58 -2.24 10.94
CA ILE A 186 6.49 -2.16 9.96
C ILE A 186 5.35 -1.29 10.49
N VAL A 187 4.93 -1.47 11.74
CA VAL A 187 3.84 -0.68 12.36
C VAL A 187 4.22 0.79 12.47
N LEU A 188 5.45 1.13 12.87
CA LEU A 188 5.90 2.53 12.92
C LEU A 188 5.93 3.20 11.54
N ARG A 189 6.32 2.44 10.50
CA ARG A 189 6.25 2.90 9.10
C ARG A 189 4.82 3.05 8.61
N PHE A 190 3.93 2.17 9.02
CA PHE A 190 2.49 2.28 8.77
C PHE A 190 1.90 3.53 9.43
N LEU A 191 2.26 3.83 10.68
CA LEU A 191 1.84 5.05 11.37
C LEU A 191 2.29 6.30 10.61
N PHE A 192 3.54 6.31 10.15
CA PHE A 192 4.06 7.38 9.30
C PHE A 192 3.27 7.52 7.99
N CYS A 193 3.08 6.42 7.27
CA CYS A 193 2.27 6.36 6.05
C CYS A 193 0.89 7.00 6.26
N ARG A 194 0.20 6.55 7.31
CA ARG A 194 -1.15 6.99 7.65
C ARG A 194 -1.20 8.46 8.02
N ALA A 195 -0.21 8.97 8.76
CA ALA A 195 -0.10 10.38 9.10
C ALA A 195 0.17 11.26 7.87
N VAL A 196 1.13 10.87 7.03
CA VAL A 196 1.48 11.60 5.80
C VAL A 196 0.27 11.70 4.88
N ILE A 197 -0.42 10.59 4.62
CA ILE A 197 -1.59 10.58 3.72
C ILE A 197 -2.75 11.38 4.32
N ALA A 198 -3.01 11.30 5.62
CA ALA A 198 -4.11 12.06 6.22
C ALA A 198 -3.87 13.57 6.26
N LEU A 199 -2.61 14.01 6.34
CA LEU A 199 -2.28 15.43 6.40
C LEU A 199 -2.04 16.02 5.02
N TYR A 200 -1.74 15.20 4.01
CA TYR A 200 -1.47 15.65 2.65
C TYR A 200 -2.70 16.32 2.04
N THR A 201 -2.58 17.58 1.61
CA THR A 201 -3.71 18.44 1.25
C THR A 201 -4.67 17.83 0.22
N PRO A 202 -4.19 17.13 -0.85
CA PRO A 202 -5.07 16.47 -1.80
C PRO A 202 -5.94 15.34 -1.24
N THR A 203 -5.62 14.82 -0.05
CA THR A 203 -6.30 13.67 0.58
C THR A 203 -6.85 13.97 1.97
N SER A 204 -6.55 15.13 2.56
CA SER A 204 -6.76 15.41 3.98
C SER A 204 -8.21 15.44 4.47
N ASN A 205 -9.18 15.38 3.57
CA ASN A 205 -10.62 15.38 3.87
C ASN A 205 -11.35 14.14 3.33
N THR A 206 -10.62 13.08 2.99
CA THR A 206 -11.21 11.90 2.36
C THR A 206 -10.72 10.65 3.07
N GLU A 207 -11.57 10.12 3.96
CA GLU A 207 -11.27 8.96 4.80
C GLU A 207 -10.89 7.70 3.99
N GLU A 208 -11.40 7.59 2.76
CA GLU A 208 -11.11 6.45 1.88
C GLU A 208 -9.59 6.33 1.64
N TYR A 209 -8.87 7.45 1.50
CA TYR A 209 -7.42 7.42 1.26
C TYR A 209 -6.61 7.03 2.49
N ILE A 210 -7.21 6.88 3.67
CA ILE A 210 -6.45 6.64 4.90
C ILE A 210 -6.20 5.14 5.06
N PRO A 211 -4.93 4.69 5.14
CA PRO A 211 -4.63 3.30 5.45
C PRO A 211 -5.27 2.88 6.78
N GLN A 212 -5.87 1.70 6.81
CA GLN A 212 -6.60 1.21 7.97
C GLN A 212 -5.87 0.06 8.64
N CYS A 213 -6.21 -0.21 9.91
CA CYS A 213 -5.68 -1.36 10.63
C CYS A 213 -6.73 -2.00 11.51
N LEU A 214 -6.52 -3.28 11.83
CA LEU A 214 -7.31 -4.03 12.80
C LEU A 214 -6.37 -4.73 13.79
N PRO A 215 -6.66 -4.71 15.10
CA PRO A 215 -7.67 -3.85 15.76
C PRO A 215 -7.30 -2.35 15.61
N PRO A 216 -8.23 -1.40 15.86
CA PRO A 216 -7.87 0.01 15.82
C PRO A 216 -6.70 0.32 16.79
N LEU A 217 -5.84 1.26 16.40
CA LEU A 217 -4.74 1.77 17.21
C LEU A 217 -5.26 2.89 18.13
N PRO A 218 -4.58 3.17 19.27
CA PRO A 218 -5.05 4.18 20.23
C PRO A 218 -4.96 5.61 19.66
N ASP A 219 -5.75 6.52 20.24
CA ASP A 219 -5.86 7.93 19.82
C ASP A 219 -4.52 8.67 19.78
N SER A 220 -3.59 8.29 20.66
CA SER A 220 -2.24 8.86 20.76
C SER A 220 -1.39 8.73 19.49
N VAL A 221 -1.78 7.84 18.55
CA VAL A 221 -1.10 7.63 17.26
C VAL A 221 -2.04 7.79 16.07
N LEU A 222 -3.17 8.47 16.27
CA LEU A 222 -4.00 8.91 15.16
C LEU A 222 -3.29 10.00 14.36
N PRO A 223 -3.64 10.17 13.06
CA PRO A 223 -2.94 11.11 12.18
C PRO A 223 -2.90 12.56 12.66
N HIS A 224 -3.97 13.03 13.28
CA HIS A 224 -4.09 14.40 13.79
C HIS A 224 -3.55 14.58 15.22
N SER A 225 -3.01 13.53 15.84
CA SER A 225 -2.37 13.67 17.15
C SER A 225 -1.14 14.60 17.05
N PRO A 226 -0.80 15.34 18.13
CA PRO A 226 0.36 16.25 18.11
C PRO A 226 1.66 15.57 17.68
N THR A 227 1.90 14.35 18.17
CA THR A 227 3.10 13.57 17.84
C THR A 227 3.15 13.21 16.36
N SER A 228 2.02 12.83 15.77
CA SER A 228 1.95 12.48 14.35
C SER A 228 2.13 13.68 13.43
N GLN A 229 1.48 14.80 13.76
CA GLN A 229 1.66 16.04 13.02
C GLN A 229 3.09 16.55 13.11
N LEU A 230 3.71 16.49 14.30
CA LEU A 230 5.10 16.89 14.49
C LEU A 230 6.07 16.03 13.67
N ALA A 231 5.85 14.72 13.60
CA ALA A 231 6.67 13.82 12.79
C ALA A 231 6.65 14.19 11.29
N VAL A 232 5.45 14.43 10.76
CA VAL A 232 5.28 14.85 9.35
C VAL A 232 5.83 16.25 9.12
N ARG A 233 5.54 17.21 10.02
CA ARG A 233 6.00 18.59 9.92
C ARG A 233 7.53 18.70 9.95
N ARG A 234 8.21 17.98 10.85
CA ARG A 234 9.69 17.97 10.91
C ARG A 234 10.34 17.63 9.57
N LEU A 235 9.76 16.66 8.85
CA LEU A 235 10.27 16.24 7.55
C LEU A 235 9.84 17.20 6.44
N ALA A 236 8.61 17.69 6.48
CA ALA A 236 8.10 18.66 5.52
C ALA A 236 8.85 20.01 5.60
N ASP A 237 9.16 20.48 6.81
CA ASP A 237 9.98 21.68 7.06
C ASP A 237 11.39 21.48 6.47
N PHE A 238 12.01 20.33 6.74
CA PHE A 238 13.35 19.99 6.24
C PHE A 238 13.44 20.05 4.71
N PHE A 239 12.41 19.57 4.01
CA PHE A 239 12.34 19.61 2.54
C PHE A 239 11.70 20.89 1.97
N GLY A 240 11.24 21.83 2.81
CA GLY A 240 10.57 23.06 2.36
C GLY A 240 9.20 22.84 1.71
N VAL A 241 8.50 21.76 2.07
CA VAL A 241 7.23 21.29 1.47
C VAL A 241 6.05 21.32 2.45
N VAL A 242 6.16 22.13 3.51
CA VAL A 242 5.15 22.30 4.57
C VAL A 242 3.77 22.64 4.00
N ASN A 243 3.74 23.48 2.96
CA ASN A 243 2.50 23.95 2.31
C ASN A 243 1.74 22.85 1.57
N SER A 244 2.34 21.66 1.38
CA SER A 244 1.67 20.48 0.83
C SER A 244 0.81 19.73 1.86
N PHE A 245 0.81 20.18 3.12
CA PHE A 245 0.13 19.53 4.22
C PHE A 245 -0.80 20.48 4.98
N SER A 246 -1.94 19.95 5.42
CA SER A 246 -2.93 20.59 6.26
C SER A 246 -2.71 20.19 7.73
N PHE A 247 -1.95 21.00 8.47
CA PHE A 247 -1.78 20.82 9.91
C PHE A 247 -2.82 21.63 10.71
N SER A 248 -3.19 21.15 11.89
CA SER A 248 -4.05 21.86 12.84
C SER A 248 -3.29 22.48 14.02
#